data_AF-A0A7C4BR94-F1
#
_entry.id   AF-A0A7C4BR94-F1
#
_cell.length_a   1.000
_cell.length_b   1.000
_cell.length_c   1.000
_cell.angle_alpha   90.00
_cell.angle_beta   90.00
_cell.angle_gamma   90.00
#
_symmetry.space_group_name_H-M   'P 1'
#
loop_
_entity.id
_entity.type
_entity.pdbx_description
1 polymer ?
#
loop_
_entity_poly.entity_id
_entity_poly.type
_entity_poly.pdbx_seq_one_letter_code
_entity_poly.pdbx_strand_id
1 'polypeptide(L)'
;MTKKSNNHQFNIKDESQDRKYFSIVPNFIVNHSTLEERGFYLTLKRIAGETGSVYYSPTKLGDLCRIKKSRVYELLNQLLERGWIKVTGSIPTGHRPRRTYCIVDLWKKNIEFYDDKKKVHTG
;
A
#
# COMPACT_ATOMS: atom_id res chain seq x y z
N MET A 1 -31.90 -20.03 -16.04
CA MET A 1 -30.71 -20.52 -15.31
C MET A 1 -30.05 -19.35 -14.59
N THR A 2 -30.22 -19.29 -13.28
CA THR A 2 -29.90 -18.14 -12.42
C THR A 2 -28.44 -18.21 -11.96
N LYS A 3 -27.62 -17.22 -12.31
CA LYS A 3 -26.24 -17.08 -11.81
C LYS A 3 -26.27 -16.83 -10.30
N LYS A 4 -25.86 -17.81 -9.49
CA LYS A 4 -25.61 -17.61 -8.05
C LYS A 4 -24.44 -16.64 -7.88
N SER A 5 -24.76 -15.41 -7.49
CA SER A 5 -23.79 -14.47 -6.93
C SER A 5 -23.38 -15.01 -5.54
N ASN A 6 -22.15 -15.51 -5.42
CA ASN A 6 -21.55 -15.82 -4.13
C ASN A 6 -21.19 -14.52 -3.42
N ASN A 7 -22.21 -13.86 -2.86
CA ASN A 7 -22.05 -12.72 -1.99
C ASN A 7 -21.29 -13.17 -0.74
N HIS A 8 -19.98 -12.91 -0.68
CA HIS A 8 -19.18 -13.14 0.52
C HIS A 8 -19.59 -12.06 1.53
N GLN A 9 -20.68 -12.31 2.25
CA GLN A 9 -21.12 -11.45 3.32
C GLN A 9 -20.12 -11.59 4.47
N PHE A 10 -19.20 -10.64 4.59
CA PHE A 10 -18.27 -10.56 5.72
C PHE A 10 -19.07 -10.29 6.99
N ASN A 11 -19.44 -11.33 7.73
CA ASN A 11 -20.11 -11.25 9.03
C ASN A 11 -19.12 -10.86 10.16
N ILE A 12 -18.34 -9.80 9.98
CA ILE A 12 -17.47 -9.27 11.02
C ILE A 12 -18.16 -8.05 11.65
N LYS A 13 -18.85 -8.27 12.78
CA LYS A 13 -19.31 -7.17 13.64
C LYS A 13 -18.10 -6.50 14.29
N ASP A 14 -18.00 -5.18 14.13
CA ASP A 14 -16.98 -4.36 14.77
C ASP A 14 -17.47 -3.92 16.15
N GLU A 15 -17.18 -4.72 17.18
CA GLU A 15 -17.69 -4.46 18.53
C GLU A 15 -16.71 -3.65 19.39
N SER A 16 -15.44 -3.53 18.98
CA SER A 16 -14.37 -2.98 19.84
C SER A 16 -13.77 -1.64 19.40
N GLN A 17 -14.05 -1.17 18.18
CA GLN A 17 -13.41 0.02 17.58
C GLN A 17 -11.88 -0.05 17.43
N ASP A 18 -11.26 -1.24 17.57
CA ASP A 18 -9.80 -1.41 17.49
C ASP A 18 -9.26 -1.45 16.05
N ARG A 19 -10.13 -1.32 15.04
CA ARG A 19 -9.75 -1.37 13.62
C ARG A 19 -8.67 -0.36 13.24
N LYS A 20 -8.50 0.73 14.00
CA LYS A 20 -7.39 1.69 13.87
C LYS A 20 -6.00 1.06 13.98
N TYR A 21 -5.88 -0.12 14.59
CA TYR A 21 -4.62 -0.86 14.73
C TYR A 21 -4.42 -1.93 13.65
N PHE A 22 -5.37 -2.11 12.73
CA PHE A 22 -5.29 -3.10 11.65
C PHE A 22 -5.06 -2.42 10.30
N SER A 23 -4.40 -3.13 9.39
CA SER A 23 -4.18 -2.68 8.01
C SER A 23 -4.52 -3.80 7.05
N ILE A 24 -5.47 -3.55 6.14
CA ILE A 24 -5.78 -4.47 5.05
C ILE A 24 -4.77 -4.26 3.93
N VAL A 25 -4.15 -5.33 3.46
CA VAL A 25 -3.11 -5.29 2.43
C VAL A 25 -3.58 -6.12 1.24
N PRO A 26 -3.65 -5.56 0.02
CA PRO A 26 -4.01 -6.33 -1.15
C PRO A 26 -3.03 -7.48 -1.38
N ASN A 27 -3.54 -8.68 -1.66
CA ASN A 27 -2.72 -9.85 -2.01
C ASN A 27 -1.82 -9.57 -3.23
N PHE A 28 -2.28 -8.69 -4.13
CA PHE A 28 -1.48 -8.20 -5.24
C PHE A 28 -0.15 -7.60 -4.79
N ILE A 29 -0.13 -6.80 -3.72
CA ILE A 29 1.11 -6.27 -3.15
C ILE A 29 1.96 -7.41 -2.61
N VAL A 30 1.37 -8.28 -1.79
CA VAL A 30 2.08 -9.39 -1.15
C VAL A 30 2.77 -10.27 -2.20
N ASN A 31 2.08 -10.61 -3.29
CA ASN A 31 2.58 -11.56 -4.29
C ASN A 31 3.50 -10.97 -5.35
N HIS A 32 3.57 -9.64 -5.49
CA HIS A 32 4.40 -8.96 -6.51
C HIS A 32 5.51 -8.09 -5.91
N SER A 33 5.79 -8.26 -4.61
CA SER A 33 6.85 -7.55 -3.89
C SER A 33 7.90 -8.52 -3.37
N THR A 34 9.14 -8.05 -3.32
CA THR A 34 10.19 -8.60 -2.46
C THR A 34 9.82 -8.39 -0.99
N LEU A 35 10.45 -9.14 -0.08
CA LEU A 35 10.21 -9.00 1.37
C LEU A 35 10.49 -7.57 1.86
N GLU A 36 11.51 -6.93 1.31
CA GLU A 36 11.88 -5.56 1.66
C GLU A 36 10.86 -4.54 1.13
N GLU A 37 10.47 -4.62 -0.15
CA GLU A 37 9.41 -3.76 -0.72
C GLU A 37 8.10 -3.91 0.07
N ARG A 38 7.76 -5.14 0.46
CA ARG A 38 6.59 -5.43 1.28
C ARG A 38 6.67 -4.74 2.64
N GLY A 39 7.78 -4.93 3.36
CA GLY A 39 7.98 -4.31 4.67
C GLY A 39 7.96 -2.79 4.61
N PHE A 40 8.56 -2.21 3.56
CA PHE A 40 8.56 -0.78 3.33
C PHE A 40 7.16 -0.26 3.03
N TYR A 41 6.42 -0.89 2.10
CA TYR A 41 5.04 -0.52 1.77
C TYR A 41 4.11 -0.59 2.99
N LEU A 42 4.22 -1.63 3.81
CA LEU A 42 3.44 -1.78 5.05
C LEU A 42 3.74 -0.64 6.03
N THR A 43 5.00 -0.25 6.15
CA THR A 43 5.40 0.88 6.99
C THR A 43 4.78 2.18 6.47
N LEU A 44 4.87 2.45 5.17
CA LEU A 44 4.23 3.62 4.56
C LEU A 44 2.71 3.62 4.77
N LYS A 45 2.06 2.48 4.61
CA LYS A 45 0.62 2.34 4.79
C LYS A 45 0.18 2.58 6.23
N ARG A 46 0.93 2.07 7.21
CA ARG A 46 0.69 2.33 8.63
C ARG A 46 0.88 3.81 8.99
N ILE A 47 1.89 4.47 8.41
CA ILE A 47 2.12 5.90 8.60
C ILE A 47 0.98 6.72 8.00
N ALA A 48 0.54 6.36 6.79
CA ALA A 48 -0.53 7.04 6.08
C ALA A 48 -1.86 6.97 6.82
N GLY A 49 -2.14 5.83 7.48
CA GLY A 49 -3.39 5.61 8.20
C GLY A 49 -4.60 5.89 7.31
N GLU A 50 -5.61 6.54 7.89
CA GLU A 50 -6.84 6.92 7.19
C GLU A 50 -6.67 8.13 6.26
N THR A 51 -5.66 8.98 6.52
CA THR A 51 -5.38 10.17 5.69
C THR A 51 -4.76 9.83 4.33
N GLY A 52 -4.29 8.59 4.18
CA GLY A 52 -3.63 8.10 2.98
C GLY A 52 -2.25 8.71 2.70
N SER A 53 -1.78 9.68 3.49
CA SER A 53 -0.63 10.54 3.15
C SER A 53 0.59 10.34 4.07
N VAL A 54 1.78 10.38 3.49
CA VAL A 54 3.07 10.20 4.15
C VAL A 54 3.90 11.48 4.03
N TYR A 55 4.28 12.05 5.18
CA TYR A 55 4.98 13.33 5.28
C TYR A 55 6.41 13.22 5.86
N TYR A 56 6.86 12.00 6.17
CA TYR A 56 8.17 11.77 6.77
C TYR A 56 9.34 11.99 5.81
N SER A 57 10.48 12.38 6.38
CA SER A 57 11.73 12.51 5.63
C SER A 57 12.26 11.13 5.24
N PRO A 58 13.07 11.03 4.16
CA PRO A 58 13.75 9.79 3.83
C PRO A 58 14.63 9.25 4.96
N THR A 59 15.25 10.12 5.76
CA THR A 59 15.99 9.70 6.96
C THR A 59 15.07 9.04 7.99
N LYS A 60 13.94 9.68 8.32
CA LYS A 60 12.98 9.14 9.29
C LYS A 60 12.36 7.81 8.83
N LEU A 61 12.08 7.70 7.52
CA LEU A 61 11.62 6.45 6.92
C LEU A 61 12.70 5.35 7.01
N GLY A 62 13.96 5.71 6.81
CA GLY A 62 15.10 4.82 7.00
C GLY A 62 15.18 4.29 8.43
N ASP A 63 15.06 5.17 9.43
CA ASP A 63 15.06 4.79 10.84
C ASP A 63 13.92 3.84 11.19
N LEU A 64 12.70 4.13 10.69
CA LEU A 64 11.50 3.31 10.94
C LEU A 64 11.60 1.92 10.29
N CYS A 65 12.25 1.83 9.13
CA CYS A 65 12.41 0.58 8.38
C CYS A 65 13.76 -0.12 8.67
N ARG A 66 14.64 0.49 9.47
CA ARG A 66 16.02 0.04 9.74
C ARG A 66 16.85 -0.15 8.46
N ILE A 67 16.74 0.78 7.52
CA ILE A 67 17.47 0.78 6.25
C ILE A 67 18.19 2.11 6.00
N LYS A 68 19.22 2.08 5.15
CA LYS A 68 19.96 3.29 4.78
C LYS A 68 19.07 4.24 3.96
N LYS A 69 19.32 5.54 4.10
CA LYS A 69 18.61 6.60 3.36
C LYS A 69 18.65 6.42 1.83
N SER A 70 19.77 5.94 1.28
CA SER A 70 19.87 5.63 -0.16
C SER A 70 18.84 4.59 -0.58
N ARG A 71 18.72 3.50 0.20
CA ARG A 71 17.77 2.42 -0.05
C ARG A 71 16.32 2.88 0.04
N VAL A 72 16.03 3.83 0.93
CA VAL A 72 14.71 4.48 0.98
C VAL A 72 14.35 5.16 -0.34
N TYR A 73 15.28 5.88 -0.97
CA TYR A 73 15.02 6.52 -2.27
C TYR A 73 14.79 5.50 -3.37
N GLU A 74 15.57 4.43 -3.40
CA GLU A 74 15.38 3.33 -4.36
C GLU A 74 14.00 2.70 -4.21
N LEU A 75 13.60 2.35 -2.98
CA LEU A 75 12.29 1.77 -2.71
C LEU A 75 11.16 2.74 -3.05
N LEU A 76 11.28 4.03 -2.71
CA LEU A 76 10.29 5.03 -3.10
C LEU A 76 10.14 5.10 -4.63
N ASN A 77 11.24 5.09 -5.38
CA ASN A 77 11.20 5.09 -6.85
C ASN A 77 10.55 3.82 -7.39
N GLN A 78 10.92 2.64 -6.88
CA GLN A 78 10.31 1.37 -7.28
C GLN A 78 8.80 1.35 -7.03
N LEU A 79 8.35 1.85 -5.88
CA LEU A 79 6.93 1.94 -5.56
C LEU A 79 6.17 2.95 -6.42
N LEU A 80 6.81 4.06 -6.79
CA LEU A 80 6.27 5.06 -7.72
C LEU A 80 6.13 4.48 -9.14
N GLU A 81 7.17 3.83 -9.64
CA GLU A 81 7.20 3.21 -10.98
C GLU A 81 6.12 2.13 -11.12
N ARG A 82 5.87 1.35 -10.07
CA ARG A 82 4.79 0.34 -10.02
C ARG A 82 3.39 0.95 -9.82
N GLY A 83 3.30 2.24 -9.54
CA GLY A 83 2.06 2.95 -9.24
C GLY A 83 1.41 2.54 -7.92
N TRP A 84 2.19 2.07 -6.94
CA TRP A 84 1.67 1.68 -5.62
C TRP A 84 1.56 2.85 -4.66
N ILE A 85 2.37 3.87 -4.90
CA ILE A 85 2.30 5.18 -4.26
C ILE A 85 2.34 6.26 -5.34
N LYS A 86 1.92 7.48 -5.00
CA LYS A 86 2.07 8.65 -5.88
C LYS A 86 2.56 9.86 -5.08
N VAL A 87 3.24 10.78 -5.76
CA VAL A 87 3.61 12.07 -5.17
C VAL A 87 2.35 12.93 -5.07
N THR A 88 2.09 13.50 -3.89
CA THR A 88 0.92 14.36 -3.64
C THR A 88 1.27 15.84 -3.49
N GLY A 89 2.55 16.15 -3.30
CA GLY A 89 2.98 17.52 -3.10
C GLY A 89 4.39 17.61 -2.57
N SER A 90 4.72 18.77 -2.02
CA SER A 90 5.98 19.01 -1.36
C SER A 90 5.84 19.96 -0.19
N ILE A 91 6.60 19.71 0.87
CA ILE A 91 6.71 20.57 2.05
C ILE A 91 7.97 21.42 1.88
N PRO A 92 7.86 22.77 1.94
CA PRO A 92 9.03 23.65 1.93
C PRO A 92 9.96 23.29 3.10
N THR A 93 11.25 23.25 2.85
CA THR A 93 12.26 23.13 3.90
C THR A 93 13.35 24.16 3.65
N GLY A 94 14.19 24.45 4.64
CA GLY A 94 15.29 25.42 4.51
C GLY A 94 16.33 25.08 3.42
N HIS A 95 16.25 23.90 2.81
CA HIS A 95 17.10 23.51 1.68
C HIS A 95 16.25 23.12 0.46
N ARG A 96 15.89 21.84 0.35
CA ARG A 96 15.12 21.31 -0.80
C ARG A 96 13.72 20.93 -0.34
N PRO A 97 12.67 21.24 -1.12
CA PRO A 97 11.31 20.80 -0.81
C PRO A 97 11.26 19.28 -0.64
N ARG A 98 10.63 18.83 0.44
CA ARG A 98 10.46 17.40 0.72
C ARG A 98 9.20 16.92 0.01
N ARG A 99 9.32 15.91 -0.85
CA ARG A 99 8.15 15.28 -1.47
C ARG A 99 7.27 14.59 -0.43
N THR A 100 5.97 14.73 -0.60
CA THR A 100 4.95 13.99 0.15
C THR A 100 4.36 12.92 -0.76
N TYR A 101 3.96 11.81 -0.16
CA TYR A 101 3.45 10.66 -0.90
C TYR A 101 2.06 10.29 -0.39
N CYS A 102 1.26 9.60 -1.20
CA CYS A 102 0.10 8.88 -0.70
C CYS A 102 0.06 7.45 -1.23
N ILE A 103 -0.62 6.59 -0.47
CA ILE A 103 -0.92 5.23 -0.88
C ILE A 103 -1.98 5.28 -1.97
N VAL A 104 -1.76 4.58 -3.09
CA VAL A 104 -2.75 4.44 -4.15
C VAL A 104 -3.77 3.36 -3.76
N ASP A 105 -5.04 3.55 -4.12
CA ASP A 105 -6.03 2.50 -4.00
C ASP A 105 -5.78 1.42 -5.07
N LEU A 106 -5.39 0.23 -4.59
CA LEU A 106 -5.05 -0.92 -5.42
C LEU A 106 -6.13 -2.01 -5.41
N TRP A 107 -7.33 -1.73 -4.88
CA TRP A 107 -8.41 -2.71 -4.79
C TRP A 107 -8.83 -3.22 -6.16
N LYS A 108 -9.09 -2.30 -7.10
CA LYS A 108 -9.46 -2.66 -8.48
C LYS A 108 -8.39 -3.54 -9.12
N LYS A 109 -7.11 -3.11 -9.05
CA LYS A 109 -5.97 -3.87 -9.58
C LYS A 109 -5.84 -5.26 -8.97
N ASN A 110 -6.11 -5.39 -7.67
CA ASN A 110 -6.11 -6.67 -6.98
C ASN A 110 -7.25 -7.57 -7.47
N ILE A 111 -8.47 -7.06 -7.54
CA ILE A 111 -9.64 -7.82 -7.99
C ILE A 111 -9.43 -8.30 -9.43
N GLU A 112 -9.07 -7.40 -10.34
CA GLU A 112 -8.83 -7.73 -11.76
C GLU A 112 -7.81 -8.85 -11.91
N PHE A 113 -6.67 -8.76 -11.20
CA PHE A 113 -5.62 -9.77 -11.29
C PHE A 113 -6.08 -11.16 -10.87
N TYR A 114 -6.84 -11.29 -9.78
CA TYR A 114 -7.26 -12.60 -9.28
C TYR A 114 -8.53 -13.13 -9.93
N ASP A 115 -9.45 -12.28 -10.36
CA ASP A 115 -10.65 -12.71 -11.09
C ASP A 115 -10.31 -13.16 -12.51
N ASP A 116 -9.36 -12.50 -13.19
CA ASP A 116 -8.91 -12.96 -14.50
C ASP A 116 -8.13 -14.28 -14.41
N LYS A 117 -7.34 -14.49 -13.35
CA LYS A 117 -6.69 -15.80 -13.12
C LYS A 117 -7.67 -16.94 -12.92
N LYS A 118 -8.81 -16.69 -12.26
CA LYS A 118 -9.88 -17.69 -12.10
C LYS A 118 -10.51 -18.07 -13.43
N LYS A 119 -10.70 -17.12 -14.34
CA LYS A 119 -11.25 -17.41 -15.68
C LYS A 119 -10.36 -18.35 -16.49
N VAL A 120 -9.03 -18.21 -16.38
CA VAL A 120 -8.07 -19.04 -17.15
C VAL A 120 -7.98 -20.49 -16.65
N HIS A 121 -8.21 -20.75 -15.36
CA HIS A 121 -8.10 -22.10 -14.79
C HIS A 121 -9.40 -22.92 -14.82
N THR A 122 -10.50 -22.32 -15.29
CA THR A 122 -11.83 -22.98 -15.36
C THR A 122 -12.29 -23.19 -16.81
N GLY A 123 -11.40 -22.98 -17.79
CA GLY A 123 -11.64 -23.19 -19.22
C GLY A 123 -10.86 -24.38 -19.76
#